data_AF-A0A7K2PWW9-F1
#
_entry.id   AF-A0A7K2PWW9-F1
#
_cell.length_a   1.000
_cell.length_b   1.000
_cell.length_c   1.000
_cell.angle_alpha   90.00
_cell.angle_beta   90.00
_cell.angle_gamma   90.00
#
_symmetry.space_group_name_H-M   'P 1'
#
loop_
_entity.id
_entity.type
_entity.pdbx_description
1 polymer ?
#
loop_
_entity_poly.entity_id
_entity_poly.type
_entity_poly.pdbx_seq_one_letter_code
_entity_poly.pdbx_strand_id
1 'polypeptide(L)'
;ADRPDRLVGPTGSTVDEDSLALRLLSPQPPWPLSQRGLWSSVSVPPVGHWTLLGPTGPARTVHWWSPPAPEVPLPEAAGTLRAALHDAVGVRTAGPGTVSADLSGGMDSTTLCFVAAAEGADLLTYHVEPLDRANEDARWARLAAERLTDARHLTVPSQGASSWFDLPVSDGHLGEGPLPWHGGRTHLEGLAHTVAEHGSRTHLTGLGGDELFGIMPSILWSLAHRHPLRSLPVLRRYQLLNRWGLFAMARGLTDRTGFAQAVGGAADTLTCSRPPAGRLALGWSIDPRMPPWATPDTVDTVRRLLRETAETAPVPLDPDRFRHRVLESLVLEGSTVRQLGRYTEPYGVTWEAPFLDDRVVEAALSVRVEDRAVPGRFKPLLTAAMRGLVPDALLDRPDKGEFSAEMFRGLNDNKRRLRELCADLRAADRGLVDAGALREALTRPVPDARHLGPFQNTLACESWLRTLASAPAAHSGGGSR
;
A
#
# COMPACT_ATOMS: atom_id res chain seq x y z
N ALA A 1 12.59 3.02 14.59
CA ALA A 1 13.83 2.50 14.01
C ALA A 1 13.45 1.61 12.84
N ASP A 2 13.88 1.98 11.65
CA ASP A 2 13.59 1.36 10.36
C ASP A 2 14.71 0.36 9.94
N ARG A 3 15.58 -0.02 10.86
CA ARG A 3 16.69 -0.95 10.60
C ARG A 3 16.74 -2.01 11.70
N PRO A 4 15.74 -2.91 11.78
CA PRO A 4 15.74 -3.96 12.80
C PRO A 4 16.92 -4.92 12.60
N ASP A 5 17.47 -5.04 11.39
CA ASP A 5 18.72 -5.75 11.07
C ASP A 5 19.89 -5.32 11.97
N ARG A 6 19.94 -4.05 12.41
CA ARG A 6 20.98 -3.57 13.34
C ARG A 6 20.82 -4.11 14.76
N LEU A 7 19.62 -4.53 15.12
CA LEU A 7 19.30 -5.12 16.43
C LEU A 7 19.47 -6.65 16.42
N VAL A 8 19.38 -7.29 15.24
CA VAL A 8 19.43 -8.75 15.09
C VAL A 8 20.76 -9.35 15.59
N GLY A 9 21.89 -8.78 15.16
CA GLY A 9 23.22 -9.30 15.54
C GLY A 9 23.46 -9.31 17.06
N PRO A 10 23.31 -8.18 17.76
CA PRO A 10 23.50 -8.11 19.21
C PRO A 10 22.52 -8.96 20.03
N THR A 11 21.31 -9.22 19.51
CA THR A 11 20.26 -9.95 20.23
C THR A 11 20.27 -11.46 19.94
N GLY A 12 21.04 -11.92 18.95
CA GLY A 12 20.97 -13.30 18.47
C GLY A 12 19.58 -13.65 17.90
N SER A 13 18.82 -12.65 17.45
CA SER A 13 17.45 -12.85 16.98
C SER A 13 17.45 -13.72 15.72
N THR A 14 16.53 -14.67 15.67
CA THR A 14 16.27 -15.50 14.50
C THR A 14 15.07 -14.97 13.72
N VAL A 15 14.91 -15.44 12.49
CA VAL A 15 13.68 -15.22 11.72
C VAL A 15 12.53 -15.95 12.41
N ASP A 16 11.40 -15.25 12.56
CA ASP A 16 10.13 -15.85 12.97
C ASP A 16 9.43 -16.42 11.73
N GLU A 17 9.57 -17.72 11.52
CA GLU A 17 9.01 -18.44 10.35
C GLU A 17 7.47 -18.34 10.30
N ASP A 18 6.79 -18.26 11.44
CA ASP A 18 5.34 -18.02 11.53
C ASP A 18 4.98 -16.65 10.91
N SER A 19 5.77 -15.63 11.23
CA SER A 19 5.60 -14.29 10.68
C SER A 19 5.93 -14.23 9.19
N LEU A 20 6.89 -15.03 8.73
CA LEU A 20 7.22 -15.13 7.30
C LEU A 20 6.09 -15.83 6.51
N ALA A 21 5.49 -16.88 7.07
CA ALA A 21 4.33 -17.54 6.48
C ALA A 21 3.16 -16.57 6.25
N LEU A 22 2.91 -15.64 7.19
CA LEU A 22 1.89 -14.59 7.01
C LEU A 22 2.17 -13.72 5.78
N ARG A 23 3.43 -13.43 5.44
CA ARG A 23 3.79 -12.56 4.31
C ARG A 23 3.40 -13.13 2.94
N LEU A 24 3.03 -14.42 2.87
CA LEU A 24 2.45 -15.02 1.67
C LEU A 24 0.97 -14.67 1.44
N LEU A 25 0.24 -14.22 2.47
CA LEU A 25 -1.17 -13.86 2.35
C LEU A 25 -1.37 -12.72 1.37
N SER A 26 -2.33 -12.87 0.46
CA SER A 26 -2.65 -11.87 -0.55
C SER A 26 -4.13 -11.43 -0.45
N PRO A 27 -4.43 -10.11 -0.37
CA PRO A 27 -3.50 -9.00 -0.62
C PRO A 27 -2.46 -8.76 0.47
N GLN A 28 -2.82 -8.97 1.75
CA GLN A 28 -1.92 -8.81 2.89
C GLN A 28 -2.46 -9.58 4.12
N PRO A 29 -1.64 -9.79 5.17
CA PRO A 29 -2.16 -10.20 6.47
C PRO A 29 -3.17 -9.19 7.03
N PRO A 30 -4.24 -9.61 7.70
CA PRO A 30 -5.17 -8.68 8.35
C PRO A 30 -4.54 -8.04 9.59
N TRP A 31 -5.01 -6.87 9.99
CA TRP A 31 -4.70 -6.31 11.32
C TRP A 31 -5.10 -7.29 12.45
N PRO A 32 -4.31 -7.42 13.54
CA PRO A 32 -3.01 -6.80 13.81
C PRO A 32 -1.81 -7.59 13.26
N LEU A 33 -2.03 -8.74 12.64
CA LEU A 33 -0.97 -9.63 12.13
C LEU A 33 -0.08 -8.96 11.07
N SER A 34 -0.59 -7.96 10.35
CA SER A 34 0.21 -7.16 9.40
C SER A 34 1.41 -6.45 10.05
N GLN A 35 1.31 -6.07 11.32
CA GLN A 35 2.37 -5.40 12.09
C GLN A 35 3.32 -6.34 12.82
N ARG A 36 3.12 -7.66 12.71
CA ARG A 36 4.01 -8.62 13.36
C ARG A 36 5.42 -8.55 12.75
N GLY A 37 6.42 -8.32 13.60
CA GLY A 37 7.82 -8.30 13.20
C GLY A 37 8.32 -9.67 12.76
N LEU A 38 9.30 -9.70 11.87
CA LEU A 38 9.88 -10.95 11.34
C LEU A 38 11.03 -11.51 12.19
N TRP A 39 11.39 -10.83 13.26
CA TRP A 39 12.54 -11.17 14.09
C TRP A 39 12.04 -11.51 15.50
N SER A 40 12.38 -12.71 15.99
CA SER A 40 11.82 -13.29 17.22
C SER A 40 12.01 -12.43 18.48
N SER A 41 13.06 -11.60 18.53
CA SER A 41 13.36 -10.72 19.69
C SER A 41 13.14 -9.23 19.42
N VAL A 42 12.55 -8.87 18.27
CA VAL A 42 12.30 -7.46 17.90
C VAL A 42 10.81 -7.24 17.76
N SER A 43 10.27 -6.34 18.58
CA SER A 43 8.87 -5.93 18.51
C SER A 43 8.73 -4.55 17.87
N VAL A 44 7.64 -4.38 17.12
CA VAL A 44 7.23 -3.10 16.54
C VAL A 44 6.25 -2.43 17.53
N PRO A 45 6.44 -1.14 17.89
CA PRO A 45 5.45 -0.42 18.68
C PRO A 45 4.10 -0.39 17.97
N PRO A 46 2.96 -0.47 18.70
CA PRO A 46 1.65 -0.37 18.07
C PRO A 46 1.46 0.95 17.30
N VAL A 47 0.58 0.95 16.31
CA VAL A 47 0.20 2.16 15.55
C VAL A 47 -0.27 3.26 16.53
N GLY A 48 0.15 4.50 16.31
CA GLY A 48 -0.15 5.62 17.20
C GLY A 48 0.63 5.62 18.53
N HIS A 49 1.67 4.79 18.65
CA HIS A 49 2.52 4.72 19.83
C HIS A 49 4.00 4.92 19.48
N TRP A 50 4.77 5.37 20.48
CA TRP A 50 6.23 5.39 20.44
C TRP A 50 6.79 4.80 21.74
N THR A 51 8.03 4.32 21.71
CA THR A 51 8.69 3.74 22.88
C THR A 51 9.66 4.74 23.49
N LEU A 52 9.45 5.13 24.76
CA LEU A 52 10.45 5.87 25.53
C LEU A 52 11.39 4.92 26.23
N LEU A 53 12.68 5.13 26.01
CA LEU A 53 13.77 4.50 26.76
C LEU A 53 14.34 5.54 27.75
N GLY A 54 14.19 5.27 29.05
CA GLY A 54 14.84 6.08 30.10
C GLY A 54 16.27 5.62 30.36
N PRO A 55 17.14 6.46 30.95
CA PRO A 55 18.54 6.09 31.21
C PRO A 55 18.72 4.94 32.20
N THR A 56 17.77 4.71 33.10
CA THR A 56 17.84 3.67 34.14
C THR A 56 16.50 2.97 34.40
N GLY A 57 15.51 3.15 33.52
CA GLY A 57 14.14 2.65 33.71
C GLY A 57 13.68 1.71 32.60
N PRO A 58 12.62 0.91 32.83
CA PRO A 58 12.08 0.04 31.79
C PRO A 58 11.56 0.87 30.61
N ALA A 59 11.64 0.29 29.41
CA ALA A 59 11.02 0.86 28.23
C ALA A 59 9.51 1.05 28.47
N ARG A 60 8.98 2.23 28.16
CA ARG A 60 7.53 2.50 28.21
C ARG A 60 6.98 2.78 26.83
N THR A 61 5.86 2.16 26.50
CA THR A 61 5.11 2.47 25.29
C THR A 61 4.14 3.61 25.59
N VAL A 62 4.24 4.70 24.84
CA VAL A 62 3.43 5.91 25.01
C VAL A 62 2.52 6.06 23.79
N HIS A 63 1.21 6.10 24.04
CA HIS A 63 0.21 6.44 23.03
C HIS A 63 0.23 7.95 22.80
N TRP A 64 0.35 8.37 21.55
CA TRP A 64 0.44 9.79 21.18
C TRP A 64 -0.60 10.22 20.16
N TRP A 65 -1.17 9.29 19.39
CA TRP A 65 -2.07 9.61 18.29
C TRP A 65 -3.25 8.66 18.21
N SER A 66 -4.43 9.24 17.95
CA SER A 66 -5.65 8.51 17.61
C SER A 66 -6.32 9.20 16.42
N PRO A 67 -7.03 8.45 15.56
CA PRO A 67 -7.74 9.05 14.45
C PRO A 67 -8.80 10.04 14.95
N PRO A 68 -8.96 11.22 14.33
CA PRO A 68 -9.94 12.21 14.75
C PRO A 68 -11.37 11.73 14.50
N ALA A 69 -12.32 12.33 15.23
CA ALA A 69 -13.74 12.07 15.03
C ALA A 69 -14.21 12.58 13.65
N PRO A 70 -14.99 11.80 12.89
CA PRO A 70 -15.49 12.17 11.56
C PRO A 70 -16.73 13.09 11.64
N GLU A 71 -16.55 14.31 12.11
CA GLU A 71 -17.64 15.26 12.40
C GLU A 71 -17.55 16.56 11.60
N VAL A 72 -16.40 16.84 10.96
CA VAL A 72 -16.15 18.10 10.27
C VAL A 72 -16.86 18.12 8.90
N PRO A 73 -17.68 19.15 8.60
CA PRO A 73 -18.28 19.32 7.28
C PRO A 73 -17.23 19.50 6.18
N LEU A 74 -17.50 18.94 4.99
CA LEU A 74 -16.56 18.97 3.87
C LEU A 74 -15.99 20.35 3.51
N PRO A 75 -16.77 21.47 3.46
CA PRO A 75 -16.19 22.76 3.11
C PRO A 75 -15.13 23.26 4.10
N GLU A 76 -15.32 22.98 5.40
CA GLU A 76 -14.38 23.34 6.46
C GLU A 76 -13.13 22.44 6.38
N ALA A 77 -13.33 21.12 6.29
CA ALA A 77 -12.23 20.18 6.16
C ALA A 77 -11.41 20.39 4.89
N ALA A 78 -12.02 20.84 3.79
CA ALA A 78 -11.32 21.17 2.56
C ALA A 78 -10.29 22.30 2.74
N GLY A 79 -10.62 23.31 3.57
CA GLY A 79 -9.69 24.38 3.92
C GLY A 79 -8.49 23.86 4.74
N THR A 80 -8.77 23.05 5.76
CA THR A 80 -7.73 22.41 6.59
C THR A 80 -6.84 21.48 5.77
N LEU A 81 -7.43 20.67 4.89
CA LEU A 81 -6.69 19.76 4.01
C LEU A 81 -5.79 20.54 3.03
N ARG A 82 -6.29 21.64 2.45
CA ARG A 82 -5.48 22.50 1.58
C ARG A 82 -4.24 23.00 2.33
N ALA A 83 -4.43 23.58 3.51
CA ALA A 83 -3.31 24.10 4.31
C ALA A 83 -2.32 22.98 4.69
N ALA A 84 -2.83 21.81 5.11
CA ALA A 84 -1.98 20.67 5.46
C ALA A 84 -1.18 20.15 4.25
N LEU A 85 -1.75 20.14 3.04
CA LEU A 85 -1.04 19.73 1.83
C LEU A 85 0.06 20.73 1.44
N HIS A 86 -0.21 22.04 1.54
CA HIS A 86 0.81 23.07 1.33
C HIS A 86 1.97 22.90 2.33
N ASP A 87 1.66 22.74 3.63
CA ASP A 87 2.69 22.51 4.66
C ASP A 87 3.49 21.22 4.39
N ALA A 88 2.80 20.11 4.10
CA ALA A 88 3.41 18.80 3.89
C ALA A 88 4.31 18.78 2.65
N VAL A 89 3.88 19.40 1.55
CA VAL A 89 4.68 19.52 0.33
C VAL A 89 5.81 20.53 0.52
N GLY A 90 5.52 21.70 1.11
CA GLY A 90 6.49 22.76 1.36
C GLY A 90 7.70 22.30 2.16
N VAL A 91 7.50 21.50 3.22
CA VAL A 91 8.63 20.94 4.00
C VAL A 91 9.50 20.00 3.16
N ARG A 92 8.91 19.26 2.21
CA ARG A 92 9.61 18.29 1.36
C ARG A 92 10.29 18.95 0.16
N THR A 93 9.72 20.05 -0.33
CA THR A 93 10.26 20.86 -1.43
C THR A 93 11.22 21.95 -0.94
N ALA A 94 11.30 22.21 0.36
CA ALA A 94 12.20 23.21 0.93
C ALA A 94 13.68 22.87 0.70
N GLY A 95 14.45 23.87 0.29
CA GLY A 95 15.89 23.76 0.08
C GLY A 95 16.29 23.63 -1.40
N PRO A 96 17.58 23.86 -1.70
CA PRO A 96 18.07 23.87 -3.08
C PRO A 96 17.96 22.49 -3.74
N GLY A 97 17.80 22.49 -5.06
CA GLY A 97 17.77 21.29 -5.90
C GLY A 97 16.39 20.99 -6.48
N THR A 98 16.37 20.12 -7.49
CA THR A 98 15.15 19.73 -8.19
C THR A 98 14.33 18.78 -7.32
N VAL A 99 13.01 18.93 -7.37
CA VAL A 99 12.04 17.97 -6.83
C VAL A 99 11.36 17.31 -8.01
N SER A 100 11.33 15.99 -8.03
CA SER A 100 10.53 15.27 -9.00
C SER A 100 9.19 14.84 -8.42
N ALA A 101 8.19 14.65 -9.26
CA ALA A 101 6.88 14.14 -8.83
C ALA A 101 6.26 13.27 -9.93
N ASP A 102 5.54 12.22 -9.53
CA ASP A 102 4.71 11.45 -10.45
C ASP A 102 3.64 12.37 -11.09
N LEU A 103 3.51 12.35 -12.41
CA LEU A 103 2.39 12.93 -13.14
C LEU A 103 1.67 11.81 -13.90
N SER A 104 1.12 10.87 -13.14
CA SER A 104 0.45 9.70 -13.70
C SER A 104 -0.84 10.04 -14.43
N GLY A 105 -1.39 11.25 -14.30
CA GLY A 105 -2.73 11.62 -14.81
C GLY A 105 -3.88 11.30 -13.85
N GLY A 106 -3.58 10.64 -12.73
CA GLY A 106 -4.49 10.51 -11.58
C GLY A 106 -4.57 11.80 -10.77
N MET A 107 -5.68 11.98 -10.04
CA MET A 107 -5.94 13.20 -9.26
C MET A 107 -4.92 13.43 -8.14
N ASP A 108 -4.41 12.38 -7.50
CA ASP A 108 -3.53 12.49 -6.33
C ASP A 108 -2.16 13.06 -6.72
N SER A 109 -1.49 12.39 -7.65
CA SER A 109 -0.18 12.76 -8.16
C SER A 109 -0.19 14.12 -8.86
N THR A 110 -1.25 14.38 -9.65
CA THR A 110 -1.49 15.69 -10.27
C THR A 110 -1.65 16.78 -9.21
N THR A 111 -2.41 16.53 -8.14
CA THR A 111 -2.56 17.48 -7.03
C THR A 111 -1.21 17.86 -6.43
N LEU A 112 -0.36 16.87 -6.15
CA LEU A 112 0.96 17.14 -5.59
C LEU A 112 1.84 17.97 -6.53
N CYS A 113 1.75 17.76 -7.84
CA CYS A 113 2.47 18.59 -8.81
C CYS A 113 2.05 20.06 -8.75
N PHE A 114 0.74 20.34 -8.69
CA PHE A 114 0.24 21.72 -8.59
C PHE A 114 0.57 22.37 -7.24
N VAL A 115 0.50 21.63 -6.14
CA VAL A 115 0.92 22.14 -4.82
C VAL A 115 2.43 22.43 -4.83
N ALA A 116 3.26 21.52 -5.35
CA ALA A 116 4.70 21.73 -5.42
C ALA A 116 5.08 22.94 -6.30
N ALA A 117 4.40 23.13 -7.43
CA ALA A 117 4.58 24.31 -8.27
C ALA A 117 4.17 25.60 -7.54
N ALA A 118 3.06 25.59 -6.79
CA ALA A 118 2.63 26.75 -5.99
C ALA A 118 3.57 27.09 -4.83
N GLU A 119 4.25 26.08 -4.26
CA GLU A 119 5.33 26.26 -3.28
C GLU A 119 6.65 26.75 -3.92
N GLY A 120 6.68 26.96 -5.25
CA GLY A 120 7.85 27.47 -5.96
C GLY A 120 8.98 26.46 -6.11
N ALA A 121 8.67 25.14 -6.08
CA ALA A 121 9.67 24.10 -6.29
C ALA A 121 10.20 24.12 -7.73
N ASP A 122 11.50 23.86 -7.92
CA ASP A 122 12.05 23.46 -9.22
C ASP A 122 11.56 22.05 -9.54
N LEU A 123 10.42 21.98 -10.23
CA LEU A 123 9.65 20.76 -10.41
C LEU A 123 10.03 20.02 -11.71
N LEU A 124 10.32 18.73 -11.57
CA LEU A 124 10.43 17.76 -12.66
C LEU A 124 9.29 16.75 -12.60
N THR A 125 8.30 16.84 -13.45
CA THR A 125 7.24 15.83 -13.49
C THR A 125 7.70 14.60 -14.26
N TYR A 126 7.43 13.41 -13.74
CA TYR A 126 7.74 12.12 -14.35
C TYR A 126 6.45 11.41 -14.78
N HIS A 127 6.33 11.05 -16.05
CA HIS A 127 5.19 10.32 -16.59
C HIS A 127 5.66 9.10 -17.38
N VAL A 128 5.13 7.91 -17.04
CA VAL A 128 5.29 6.71 -17.86
C VAL A 128 4.02 6.54 -18.69
N GLU A 129 4.18 6.44 -20.00
CA GLU A 129 3.04 6.20 -20.88
C GLU A 129 2.44 4.81 -20.60
N PRO A 130 1.11 4.70 -20.35
CA PRO A 130 0.47 3.40 -20.17
C PRO A 130 0.59 2.53 -21.41
N LEU A 131 0.64 1.20 -21.23
CA LEU A 131 0.56 0.23 -22.31
C LEU A 131 -0.86 0.13 -22.89
N ASP A 132 -1.87 0.23 -22.03
CA ASP A 132 -3.26 0.20 -22.46
C ASP A 132 -3.64 1.52 -23.13
N ARG A 133 -3.96 1.45 -24.42
CA ARG A 133 -4.39 2.62 -25.21
C ARG A 133 -5.77 3.14 -24.79
N ALA A 134 -6.57 2.33 -24.10
CA ALA A 134 -7.83 2.77 -23.51
C ALA A 134 -7.62 3.56 -22.21
N ASN A 135 -6.41 3.54 -21.64
CA ASN A 135 -6.08 4.31 -20.47
C ASN A 135 -5.96 5.80 -20.82
N GLU A 136 -6.95 6.59 -20.37
CA GLU A 136 -6.99 8.03 -20.62
C GLU A 136 -6.01 8.84 -19.76
N ASP A 137 -5.29 8.20 -18.84
CA ASP A 137 -4.37 8.88 -17.91
C ASP A 137 -3.28 9.67 -18.65
N ALA A 138 -2.77 9.17 -19.79
CA ALA A 138 -1.83 9.92 -20.63
C ALA A 138 -2.44 11.19 -21.24
N ARG A 139 -3.76 11.24 -21.47
CA ARG A 139 -4.46 12.47 -21.88
C ARG A 139 -4.48 13.46 -20.73
N TRP A 140 -4.80 12.99 -19.53
CA TRP A 140 -4.91 13.84 -18.33
C TRP A 140 -3.55 14.35 -17.87
N ALA A 141 -2.50 13.52 -17.92
CA ALA A 141 -1.12 13.91 -17.63
C ALA A 141 -0.64 15.00 -18.59
N ARG A 142 -0.91 14.87 -19.90
CA ARG A 142 -0.59 15.92 -20.89
C ARG A 142 -1.32 17.23 -20.61
N LEU A 143 -2.62 17.16 -20.33
CA LEU A 143 -3.40 18.35 -19.97
C LEU A 143 -2.87 19.03 -18.70
N ALA A 144 -2.44 18.26 -17.71
CA ALA A 144 -1.83 18.80 -16.50
C ALA A 144 -0.47 19.43 -16.77
N ALA A 145 0.38 18.79 -17.57
CA ALA A 145 1.68 19.31 -17.99
C ALA A 145 1.55 20.66 -18.72
N GLU A 146 0.59 20.79 -19.64
CA GLU A 146 0.30 22.05 -20.34
C GLU A 146 -0.06 23.22 -19.39
N ARG A 147 -0.51 22.91 -18.17
CA ARG A 147 -0.87 23.90 -17.15
C ARG A 147 0.22 24.14 -16.11
N LEU A 148 1.25 23.31 -16.07
CA LEU A 148 2.42 23.41 -15.20
C LEU A 148 3.58 24.00 -16.00
N THR A 149 3.41 25.23 -16.53
CA THR A 149 4.33 25.83 -17.51
C THR A 149 5.75 26.05 -17.00
N ASP A 150 5.92 26.21 -15.69
CA ASP A 150 7.22 26.43 -15.06
C ASP A 150 7.93 25.11 -14.68
N ALA A 151 7.26 23.96 -14.85
CA ALA A 151 7.82 22.66 -14.56
C ALA A 151 8.49 22.05 -15.80
N ARG A 152 9.51 21.22 -15.57
CA ARG A 152 10.08 20.35 -16.60
C ARG A 152 9.29 19.05 -16.66
N HIS A 153 9.04 18.55 -17.86
CA HIS A 153 8.27 17.32 -18.06
C HIS A 153 9.13 16.23 -18.69
N LEU A 154 9.25 15.10 -18.00
CA LEU A 154 9.90 13.89 -18.49
C LEU A 154 8.85 12.82 -18.75
N THR A 155 8.66 12.49 -20.04
CA THR A 155 7.79 11.39 -20.47
C THR A 155 8.63 10.20 -20.91
N VAL A 156 8.45 9.07 -20.25
CA VAL A 156 9.14 7.81 -20.54
C VAL A 156 8.19 6.88 -21.29
N PRO A 157 8.56 6.42 -22.50
CA PRO A 157 7.79 5.41 -23.22
C PRO A 157 7.71 4.11 -22.43
N SER A 158 6.57 3.42 -22.51
CA SER A 158 6.36 2.12 -21.82
C SER A 158 7.42 1.05 -22.14
N GLN A 159 8.05 1.12 -23.31
CA GLN A 159 9.12 0.21 -23.74
C GLN A 159 10.48 0.54 -23.11
N GLY A 160 10.69 1.80 -22.70
CA GLY A 160 11.89 2.27 -22.03
C GLY A 160 11.82 2.20 -20.51
N ALA A 161 10.62 2.01 -19.94
CA ALA A 161 10.45 1.79 -18.51
C ALA A 161 10.92 0.37 -18.13
N SER A 162 11.65 0.27 -17.02
CA SER A 162 12.04 -1.03 -16.45
C SER A 162 10.81 -1.91 -16.20
N SER A 163 10.95 -3.21 -16.53
CA SER A 163 9.86 -4.17 -16.56
C SER A 163 9.43 -4.62 -15.17
N TRP A 164 8.13 -4.84 -14.98
CA TRP A 164 7.59 -5.49 -13.78
C TRP A 164 8.07 -6.95 -13.72
N PHE A 165 8.29 -7.46 -12.52
CA PHE A 165 8.80 -8.82 -12.26
C PHE A 165 10.20 -9.13 -12.83
N ASP A 166 10.95 -8.12 -13.33
CA ASP A 166 12.36 -8.26 -13.71
C ASP A 166 13.27 -8.08 -12.48
N LEU A 167 13.17 -9.01 -11.54
CA LEU A 167 13.67 -8.79 -10.18
C LEU A 167 15.13 -9.25 -10.03
N PRO A 168 15.96 -8.50 -9.29
CA PRO A 168 17.27 -9.01 -8.87
C PRO A 168 17.09 -10.25 -7.99
N VAL A 169 18.14 -11.07 -7.92
CA VAL A 169 18.11 -12.32 -7.14
C VAL A 169 18.02 -12.07 -5.63
N SER A 170 18.31 -10.85 -5.16
CA SER A 170 18.31 -10.48 -3.75
C SER A 170 17.88 -9.01 -3.56
N ASP A 171 17.30 -8.76 -2.39
CA ASP A 171 16.99 -7.42 -1.87
C ASP A 171 18.23 -6.58 -1.57
N GLY A 172 19.39 -7.18 -1.37
CA GLY A 172 20.63 -6.49 -1.01
C GLY A 172 20.60 -5.89 0.41
N HIS A 173 19.43 -5.76 1.02
CA HIS A 173 19.22 -5.26 2.38
C HIS A 173 18.19 -6.13 3.12
N LEU A 174 18.52 -6.54 4.35
CA LEU A 174 17.61 -7.31 5.20
C LEU A 174 16.42 -6.49 5.69
N GLY A 175 16.64 -5.23 6.06
CA GLY A 175 15.57 -4.31 6.44
C GLY A 175 14.56 -4.90 7.44
N GLU A 176 13.29 -4.54 7.24
CA GLU A 176 12.16 -4.96 8.09
C GLU A 176 11.48 -6.26 7.64
N GLY A 177 11.73 -6.70 6.40
CA GLY A 177 11.07 -7.86 5.80
C GLY A 177 10.98 -7.85 4.28
N PRO A 178 10.24 -8.82 3.71
CA PRO A 178 9.86 -8.83 2.31
C PRO A 178 9.19 -7.53 1.87
N LEU A 179 9.71 -6.95 0.79
CA LEU A 179 9.25 -5.68 0.24
C LEU A 179 7.78 -5.75 -0.25
N PRO A 180 6.85 -4.93 0.28
CA PRO A 180 5.57 -4.70 -0.37
C PRO A 180 5.79 -4.18 -1.79
N TRP A 181 4.98 -4.62 -2.75
CA TRP A 181 5.12 -4.23 -4.16
C TRP A 181 6.45 -4.66 -4.79
N HIS A 182 7.09 -5.71 -4.27
CA HIS A 182 8.36 -6.22 -4.77
C HIS A 182 8.41 -6.37 -6.29
N GLY A 183 7.33 -6.82 -6.93
CA GLY A 183 7.23 -6.94 -8.39
C GLY A 183 7.52 -5.65 -9.18
N GLY A 184 7.35 -4.48 -8.58
CA GLY A 184 7.62 -3.16 -9.18
C GLY A 184 8.98 -2.58 -8.82
N ARG A 185 9.84 -3.30 -8.10
CA ARG A 185 11.10 -2.75 -7.57
C ARG A 185 12.02 -2.20 -8.66
N THR A 186 12.31 -2.97 -9.70
CA THR A 186 13.21 -2.56 -10.79
C THR A 186 12.66 -1.35 -11.55
N HIS A 187 11.33 -1.24 -11.64
CA HIS A 187 10.66 -0.04 -12.14
C HIS A 187 10.96 1.19 -11.29
N LEU A 188 10.83 1.06 -9.97
CA LEU A 188 11.09 2.14 -9.02
C LEU A 188 12.57 2.54 -8.94
N GLU A 189 13.48 1.58 -8.97
CA GLU A 189 14.94 1.83 -9.04
C GLU A 189 15.30 2.54 -10.36
N GLY A 190 14.73 2.13 -11.49
CA GLY A 190 14.91 2.79 -12.78
C GLY A 190 14.39 4.22 -12.80
N LEU A 191 13.21 4.45 -12.19
CA LEU A 191 12.65 5.79 -12.00
C LEU A 191 13.59 6.63 -11.15
N ALA A 192 14.00 6.14 -9.96
CA ALA A 192 14.89 6.86 -9.04
C ALA A 192 16.21 7.22 -9.71
N HIS A 193 16.82 6.30 -10.45
CA HIS A 193 18.00 6.57 -11.25
C HIS A 193 17.76 7.68 -12.28
N THR A 194 16.68 7.57 -13.06
CA THR A 194 16.36 8.54 -14.11
C THR A 194 16.14 9.95 -13.55
N VAL A 195 15.40 10.10 -12.45
CA VAL A 195 15.16 11.43 -11.85
C VAL A 195 16.41 11.97 -11.16
N ALA A 196 17.28 11.10 -10.61
CA ALA A 196 18.56 11.49 -10.05
C ALA A 196 19.48 12.09 -11.12
N GLU A 197 19.53 11.51 -12.33
CA GLU A 197 20.30 12.06 -13.47
C GLU A 197 19.84 13.47 -13.86
N HIS A 198 18.58 13.81 -13.57
CA HIS A 198 18.00 15.13 -13.81
C HIS A 198 18.13 16.07 -12.60
N GLY A 199 18.91 15.69 -11.58
CA GLY A 199 19.21 16.49 -10.40
C GLY A 199 18.17 16.43 -9.29
N SER A 200 17.21 15.50 -9.36
CA SER A 200 16.18 15.35 -8.33
C SER A 200 16.78 14.82 -7.03
N ARG A 201 16.52 15.51 -5.91
CA ARG A 201 16.87 15.03 -4.56
C ARG A 201 15.72 14.33 -3.84
N THR A 202 14.50 14.66 -4.23
CA THR A 202 13.27 14.18 -3.60
C THR A 202 12.27 13.86 -4.69
N HIS A 203 11.62 12.71 -4.58
CA HIS A 203 10.56 12.29 -5.47
C HIS A 203 9.23 12.22 -4.71
N LEU A 204 8.24 13.00 -5.14
CA LEU A 204 6.90 13.01 -4.56
C LEU A 204 6.01 11.99 -5.26
N THR A 205 5.42 11.09 -4.47
CA THR A 205 4.46 10.10 -4.96
C THR A 205 3.07 10.30 -4.36
N GLY A 206 2.05 9.90 -5.12
CA GLY A 206 0.64 10.02 -4.74
C GLY A 206 0.12 8.94 -3.78
N LEU A 207 1.00 8.09 -3.22
CA LEU A 207 0.61 7.03 -2.27
C LEU A 207 -0.11 7.61 -1.04
N GLY A 208 -1.18 6.93 -0.60
CA GLY A 208 -2.07 7.43 0.46
C GLY A 208 -3.28 8.21 -0.05
N GLY A 209 -3.23 8.76 -1.27
CA GLY A 209 -4.33 9.56 -1.83
C GLY A 209 -5.58 8.73 -2.13
N ASP A 210 -5.42 7.51 -2.65
CA ASP A 210 -6.56 6.60 -2.89
C ASP A 210 -7.16 6.09 -1.58
N GLU A 211 -6.35 5.85 -0.56
CA GLU A 211 -6.78 5.40 0.77
C GLU A 211 -7.58 6.49 1.49
N LEU A 212 -7.12 7.74 1.41
CA LEU A 212 -7.75 8.89 2.06
C LEU A 212 -8.98 9.40 1.32
N PHE A 213 -8.97 9.43 -0.02
CA PHE A 213 -10.03 10.11 -0.78
C PHE A 213 -10.87 9.17 -1.64
N GLY A 214 -10.39 7.94 -1.88
CA GLY A 214 -11.13 6.90 -2.56
C GLY A 214 -12.31 6.38 -1.73
N ILE A 215 -13.21 5.67 -2.42
CA ILE A 215 -14.41 5.10 -1.81
C ILE A 215 -14.32 3.58 -1.84
N MET A 216 -14.28 2.97 -0.65
CA MET A 216 -14.39 1.52 -0.49
C MET A 216 -15.86 1.12 -0.29
N PRO A 217 -16.30 -0.06 -0.76
CA PRO A 217 -17.67 -0.52 -0.54
C PRO A 217 -18.11 -0.50 0.93
N SER A 218 -17.19 -0.73 1.88
CA SER A 218 -17.45 -0.68 3.32
C SER A 218 -18.04 0.65 3.81
N ILE A 219 -17.88 1.77 3.10
CA ILE A 219 -18.54 3.04 3.44
C ILE A 219 -20.06 2.89 3.55
N LEU A 220 -20.64 2.00 2.74
CA LEU A 220 -22.08 1.75 2.72
C LEU A 220 -22.57 1.15 4.03
N TRP A 221 -21.74 0.34 4.70
CA TRP A 221 -22.02 -0.17 6.03
C TRP A 221 -22.09 0.98 7.04
N SER A 222 -21.10 1.88 7.03
CA SER A 222 -21.04 3.04 7.93
C SER A 222 -22.21 3.99 7.73
N LEU A 223 -22.54 4.30 6.47
CA LEU A 223 -23.68 5.15 6.13
C LEU A 223 -25.01 4.54 6.60
N ALA A 224 -25.20 3.23 6.41
CA ALA A 224 -26.43 2.55 6.83
C ALA A 224 -26.60 2.50 8.35
N HIS A 225 -25.51 2.35 9.10
CA HIS A 225 -25.55 2.29 10.57
C HIS A 225 -25.67 3.67 11.23
N ARG A 226 -25.15 4.73 10.58
CA ARG A 226 -25.26 6.11 11.09
C ARG A 226 -26.60 6.75 10.72
N HIS A 227 -27.02 6.62 9.46
CA HIS A 227 -28.20 7.32 8.92
C HIS A 227 -29.02 6.41 7.98
N PRO A 228 -29.69 5.37 8.50
CA PRO A 228 -30.28 4.29 7.69
C PRO A 228 -31.22 4.79 6.58
N LEU A 229 -32.12 5.73 6.90
CA LEU A 229 -33.10 6.26 5.95
C LEU A 229 -32.46 7.21 4.92
N ARG A 230 -31.52 8.06 5.34
CA ARG A 230 -30.85 9.03 4.45
C ARG A 230 -29.88 8.35 3.49
N SER A 231 -29.37 7.18 3.85
CA SER A 231 -28.40 6.43 3.06
C SER A 231 -29.01 5.60 1.93
N LEU A 232 -30.34 5.39 1.93
CA LEU A 232 -31.03 4.56 0.92
C LEU A 232 -30.74 4.97 -0.55
N PRO A 233 -30.73 6.26 -0.93
CA PRO A 233 -30.43 6.65 -2.31
C PRO A 233 -29.00 6.31 -2.72
N VAL A 234 -28.03 6.52 -1.83
CA VAL A 234 -26.61 6.20 -2.07
C VAL A 234 -26.43 4.68 -2.18
N LEU A 235 -27.01 3.92 -1.26
CA LEU A 235 -27.00 2.46 -1.28
C LEU A 235 -27.57 1.91 -2.59
N ARG A 236 -28.75 2.40 -3.01
CA ARG A 236 -29.39 1.98 -4.26
C ARG A 236 -28.54 2.32 -5.48
N ARG A 237 -27.94 3.51 -5.52
CA ARG A 237 -27.05 3.91 -6.62
C ARG A 237 -25.85 2.96 -6.73
N TYR A 238 -25.12 2.73 -5.64
CA TYR A 238 -23.96 1.83 -5.65
C TYR A 238 -24.35 0.39 -6.00
N GLN A 239 -25.49 -0.08 -5.51
CA GLN A 239 -26.02 -1.39 -5.85
C GLN A 239 -26.29 -1.55 -7.35
N LEU A 240 -26.86 -0.53 -8.00
CA LEU A 240 -27.11 -0.56 -9.43
C LEU A 240 -25.83 -0.45 -10.26
N LEU A 241 -24.93 0.49 -9.90
CA LEU A 241 -23.66 0.69 -10.59
C LEU A 241 -22.77 -0.56 -10.56
N ASN A 242 -22.71 -1.24 -9.41
CA ASN A 242 -21.90 -2.44 -9.24
C ASN A 242 -22.68 -3.74 -9.48
N ARG A 243 -23.95 -3.65 -9.90
CA ARG A 243 -24.84 -4.80 -10.18
C ARG A 243 -24.94 -5.80 -9.02
N TRP A 244 -24.89 -5.31 -7.79
CA TRP A 244 -24.98 -6.17 -6.60
C TRP A 244 -26.41 -6.69 -6.39
N GLY A 245 -26.52 -7.95 -5.96
CA GLY A 245 -27.82 -8.50 -5.57
C GLY A 245 -28.36 -7.84 -4.30
N LEU A 246 -29.66 -7.51 -4.28
CA LEU A 246 -30.32 -6.88 -3.12
C LEU A 246 -30.15 -7.71 -1.84
N PHE A 247 -30.31 -9.03 -1.93
CA PHE A 247 -30.13 -9.93 -0.78
C PHE A 247 -28.69 -9.92 -0.25
N ALA A 248 -27.70 -9.92 -1.16
CA ALA A 248 -26.29 -9.84 -0.76
C ALA A 248 -25.98 -8.51 -0.06
N MET A 249 -26.58 -7.41 -0.53
CA MET A 249 -26.46 -6.10 0.11
C MET A 249 -27.15 -6.07 1.47
N ALA A 250 -28.39 -6.54 1.59
CA ALA A 250 -29.10 -6.61 2.86
C ALA A 250 -28.30 -7.44 3.89
N ARG A 251 -27.83 -8.64 3.50
CA ARG A 251 -27.01 -9.50 4.36
C ARG A 251 -25.71 -8.83 4.81
N GLY A 252 -25.03 -8.11 3.92
CA GLY A 252 -23.80 -7.40 4.28
C GLY A 252 -24.03 -6.18 5.17
N LEU A 253 -25.18 -5.50 5.04
CA LEU A 253 -25.56 -4.37 5.88
C LEU A 253 -26.08 -4.80 7.26
N THR A 254 -26.69 -5.99 7.38
CA THR A 254 -27.16 -6.51 8.68
C THR A 254 -26.14 -7.40 9.38
N ASP A 255 -24.95 -7.58 8.78
CA ASP A 255 -23.87 -8.38 9.33
C ASP A 255 -23.36 -7.80 10.65
N ARG A 256 -23.51 -8.55 11.74
CA ARG A 256 -23.09 -8.19 13.11
C ARG A 256 -21.77 -8.84 13.54
N THR A 257 -21.05 -9.46 12.61
CA THR A 257 -19.76 -10.10 12.91
C THR A 257 -18.81 -9.10 13.58
N GLY A 258 -18.33 -9.44 14.77
CA GLY A 258 -17.33 -8.64 15.50
C GLY A 258 -15.95 -8.75 14.85
N PHE A 259 -15.03 -7.83 15.19
CA PHE A 259 -13.70 -7.82 14.57
C PHE A 259 -12.91 -9.13 14.83
N ALA A 260 -12.84 -9.58 16.09
CA ALA A 260 -12.20 -10.84 16.45
C ALA A 260 -12.77 -12.05 15.69
N GLN A 261 -14.10 -12.11 15.55
CA GLN A 261 -14.77 -13.17 14.78
C GLN A 261 -14.42 -13.11 13.30
N ALA A 262 -14.28 -11.93 12.71
CA ALA A 262 -13.88 -11.78 11.33
C ALA A 262 -12.42 -12.22 11.09
N VAL A 263 -11.52 -11.90 12.02
CA VAL A 263 -10.12 -12.39 11.98
C VAL A 263 -10.08 -13.92 12.06
N GLY A 264 -10.81 -14.51 13.00
CA GLY A 264 -10.90 -15.96 13.14
C GLY A 264 -11.54 -16.64 11.92
N GLY A 265 -12.62 -16.07 11.38
CA GLY A 265 -13.33 -16.58 10.20
C GLY A 265 -12.52 -16.49 8.90
N ALA A 266 -11.51 -15.61 8.83
CA ALA A 266 -10.58 -15.58 7.70
C ALA A 266 -9.82 -16.91 7.57
N ALA A 267 -9.53 -17.58 8.69
CA ALA A 267 -8.82 -18.85 8.77
C ALA A 267 -9.53 -19.99 8.01
N ASP A 268 -10.86 -19.94 7.95
CA ASP A 268 -11.71 -20.96 7.30
C ASP A 268 -11.80 -20.76 5.78
N THR A 269 -11.38 -19.60 5.27
CA THR A 269 -11.49 -19.26 3.84
C THR A 269 -10.15 -19.16 3.12
N LEU A 270 -9.03 -19.41 3.81
CA LEU A 270 -7.66 -19.21 3.30
C LEU A 270 -7.38 -19.89 1.97
N THR A 271 -7.89 -21.10 1.77
CA THR A 271 -7.69 -21.92 0.56
C THR A 271 -8.89 -21.91 -0.38
N CYS A 272 -9.97 -21.20 -0.03
CA CYS A 272 -11.12 -21.09 -0.90
C CYS A 272 -10.79 -20.24 -2.14
N SER A 273 -11.44 -20.56 -3.26
CA SER A 273 -11.37 -19.73 -4.46
C SER A 273 -11.70 -18.28 -4.14
N ARG A 274 -10.97 -17.35 -4.77
CA ARG A 274 -11.25 -15.93 -4.64
C ARG A 274 -12.66 -15.62 -5.10
N PRO A 275 -13.35 -14.70 -4.42
CA PRO A 275 -14.63 -14.22 -4.92
C PRO A 275 -14.48 -13.56 -6.29
N PRO A 276 -15.53 -13.61 -7.13
CA PRO A 276 -15.54 -12.92 -8.42
C PRO A 276 -15.28 -11.42 -8.24
N ALA A 277 -14.73 -10.79 -9.28
CA ALA A 277 -14.49 -9.35 -9.29
C ALA A 277 -15.81 -8.61 -9.05
N GLY A 278 -15.75 -7.52 -8.29
CA GLY A 278 -16.94 -6.74 -7.95
C GLY A 278 -17.86 -7.40 -6.93
N ARG A 279 -17.48 -8.49 -6.24
CA ARG A 279 -18.25 -8.98 -5.09
C ARG A 279 -18.29 -7.91 -4.00
N LEU A 280 -19.48 -7.66 -3.47
CA LEU A 280 -19.70 -6.76 -2.35
C LEU A 280 -18.89 -7.19 -1.11
N ALA A 281 -18.04 -6.30 -0.61
CA ALA A 281 -17.20 -6.50 0.58
C ALA A 281 -17.46 -5.38 1.61
N LEU A 282 -18.34 -5.66 2.58
CA LEU A 282 -18.71 -4.75 3.68
C LEU A 282 -18.11 -5.16 5.04
N GLY A 283 -17.28 -6.20 5.04
CA GLY A 283 -16.63 -6.74 6.24
C GLY A 283 -15.45 -5.89 6.71
N TRP A 284 -14.83 -6.34 7.80
CA TRP A 284 -13.71 -5.67 8.46
C TRP A 284 -12.44 -5.60 7.60
N SER A 285 -12.06 -6.67 6.91
CA SER A 285 -10.84 -6.72 6.07
C SER A 285 -11.15 -7.33 4.70
N ILE A 286 -10.21 -7.24 3.73
CA ILE A 286 -10.38 -7.93 2.44
C ILE A 286 -10.01 -9.38 2.76
N ASP A 287 -10.88 -10.33 2.41
CA ASP A 287 -10.65 -11.73 2.75
C ASP A 287 -9.30 -12.19 2.20
N PRO A 288 -8.31 -12.46 3.07
CA PRO A 288 -6.97 -12.81 2.61
C PRO A 288 -6.97 -14.26 2.14
N ARG A 289 -6.12 -14.57 1.16
CA ARG A 289 -5.96 -15.93 0.62
C ARG A 289 -4.50 -16.35 0.63
N MET A 290 -4.28 -17.62 0.93
CA MET A 290 -2.98 -18.25 0.70
C MET A 290 -2.79 -18.49 -0.81
N PRO A 291 -1.55 -18.39 -1.33
CA PRO A 291 -1.27 -18.83 -2.68
C PRO A 291 -1.59 -20.31 -2.84
N PRO A 292 -2.04 -20.76 -4.03
CA PRO A 292 -2.33 -22.18 -4.27
C PRO A 292 -1.08 -23.09 -4.23
N TRP A 293 0.12 -22.50 -4.20
CA TRP A 293 1.39 -23.20 -4.03
C TRP A 293 1.98 -23.08 -2.61
N ALA A 294 1.23 -22.55 -1.64
CA ALA A 294 1.64 -22.67 -0.23
C ALA A 294 1.59 -24.15 0.20
N THR A 295 2.56 -24.59 1.01
CA THR A 295 2.50 -25.95 1.57
C THR A 295 1.35 -26.08 2.58
N PRO A 296 0.84 -27.30 2.82
CA PRO A 296 -0.18 -27.54 3.84
C PRO A 296 0.23 -27.01 5.22
N ASP A 297 1.48 -27.24 5.64
CA ASP A 297 2.00 -26.80 6.93
C ASP A 297 2.00 -25.27 7.07
N THR A 298 2.29 -24.56 5.98
CA THR A 298 2.23 -23.09 5.94
C THR A 298 0.79 -22.59 6.06
N VAL A 299 -0.14 -23.23 5.36
CA VAL A 299 -1.57 -22.91 5.46
C VAL A 299 -2.07 -23.14 6.88
N ASP A 300 -1.66 -24.25 7.52
CA ASP A 300 -2.05 -24.61 8.88
C ASP A 300 -1.45 -23.65 9.90
N THR A 301 -0.19 -23.22 9.69
CA THR A 301 0.46 -22.18 10.49
C THR A 301 -0.31 -20.87 10.44
N VAL A 302 -0.64 -20.38 9.24
CA VAL A 302 -1.41 -19.14 9.10
C VAL A 302 -2.82 -19.27 9.67
N ARG A 303 -3.47 -20.44 9.50
CA ARG A 303 -4.78 -20.72 10.10
C ARG A 303 -4.72 -20.66 11.62
N ARG A 304 -3.70 -21.26 12.22
CA ARG A 304 -3.46 -21.25 13.66
C ARG A 304 -3.27 -19.81 14.16
N LEU A 305 -2.39 -19.03 13.52
CA LEU A 305 -2.12 -17.64 13.90
C LEU A 305 -3.38 -16.76 13.85
N LEU A 306 -4.24 -16.93 12.85
CA LEU A 306 -5.52 -16.21 12.77
C LEU A 306 -6.47 -16.57 13.91
N ARG A 307 -6.55 -17.86 14.28
CA ARG A 307 -7.40 -18.34 15.38
C ARG A 307 -6.88 -17.89 16.74
N GLU A 308 -5.59 -18.07 17.01
CA GLU A 308 -4.94 -17.59 18.23
C GLU A 308 -5.12 -16.07 18.36
N THR A 309 -4.92 -15.32 17.28
CA THR A 309 -5.14 -13.87 17.28
C THR A 309 -6.59 -13.56 17.64
N ALA A 310 -7.57 -14.22 17.02
CA ALA A 310 -8.99 -14.01 17.34
C ALA A 310 -9.33 -14.30 18.81
N GLU A 311 -8.72 -15.32 19.41
CA GLU A 311 -8.89 -15.68 20.82
C GLU A 311 -8.37 -14.59 21.78
N THR A 312 -7.36 -13.82 21.37
CA THR A 312 -6.89 -12.65 22.14
C THR A 312 -7.83 -11.44 22.10
N ALA A 313 -8.96 -11.54 21.38
CA ALA A 313 -9.94 -10.47 21.20
C ALA A 313 -9.31 -9.14 20.74
N PRO A 314 -8.68 -9.11 19.55
CA PRO A 314 -7.96 -7.94 19.06
C PRO A 314 -8.92 -6.77 18.87
N VAL A 315 -8.40 -5.56 19.06
CA VAL A 315 -9.16 -4.31 18.88
C VAL A 315 -8.91 -3.78 17.46
N PRO A 316 -9.95 -3.40 16.69
CA PRO A 316 -9.75 -2.77 15.40
C PRO A 316 -9.17 -1.36 15.54
N LEU A 317 -8.50 -0.89 14.49
CA LEU A 317 -7.98 0.50 14.42
C LEU A 317 -9.06 1.58 14.58
N ASP A 318 -10.31 1.28 14.24
CA ASP A 318 -11.48 2.11 14.49
C ASP A 318 -12.72 1.20 14.64
N PRO A 319 -13.70 1.51 15.51
CA PRO A 319 -14.93 0.72 15.64
C PRO A 319 -15.81 0.73 14.38
N ASP A 320 -15.65 1.71 13.50
CA ASP A 320 -16.34 1.78 12.21
C ASP A 320 -15.56 0.98 11.14
N ARG A 321 -16.23 0.05 10.45
CA ARG A 321 -15.59 -0.85 9.48
C ARG A 321 -14.91 -0.12 8.33
N PHE A 322 -15.51 0.96 7.81
CA PHE A 322 -14.91 1.72 6.72
C PHE A 322 -13.63 2.42 7.20
N ARG A 323 -13.71 3.07 8.36
CA ARG A 323 -12.57 3.79 8.92
C ARG A 323 -11.43 2.86 9.32
N HIS A 324 -11.75 1.71 9.89
CA HIS A 324 -10.76 0.65 10.17
C HIS A 324 -9.98 0.27 8.91
N ARG A 325 -10.68 0.11 7.78
CA ARG A 325 -10.05 -0.25 6.51
C ARG A 325 -9.19 0.84 5.92
N VAL A 326 -9.63 2.09 6.00
CA VAL A 326 -8.83 3.24 5.60
C VAL A 326 -7.53 3.26 6.41
N LEU A 327 -7.60 3.11 7.74
CA LEU A 327 -6.42 3.06 8.61
C LEU A 327 -5.53 1.85 8.33
N GLU A 328 -6.10 0.66 8.12
CA GLU A 328 -5.35 -0.55 7.77
C GLU A 328 -4.55 -0.35 6.47
N SER A 329 -5.16 0.28 5.45
CA SER A 329 -4.45 0.61 4.21
C SER A 329 -3.37 1.68 4.42
N LEU A 330 -3.64 2.75 5.18
CA LEU A 330 -2.63 3.78 5.47
C LEU A 330 -1.40 3.22 6.19
N VAL A 331 -1.61 2.29 7.12
CA VAL A 331 -0.52 1.61 7.83
C VAL A 331 0.32 0.78 6.86
N LEU A 332 -0.31 0.10 5.90
CA LEU A 332 0.40 -0.59 4.82
C LEU A 332 1.21 0.40 3.98
N GLU A 333 0.59 1.46 3.48
CA GLU A 333 1.25 2.45 2.61
C GLU A 333 2.43 3.14 3.31
N GLY A 334 2.30 3.50 4.59
CA GLY A 334 3.41 4.04 5.38
C GLY A 334 4.57 3.05 5.51
N SER A 335 4.29 1.75 5.65
CA SER A 335 5.32 0.72 5.64
C SER A 335 5.95 0.52 4.26
N THR A 336 5.17 0.67 3.19
CA THR A 336 5.63 0.57 1.80
C THR A 336 6.59 1.71 1.47
N VAL A 337 6.21 2.97 1.71
CA VAL A 337 7.06 4.15 1.46
C VAL A 337 8.38 4.04 2.22
N ARG A 338 8.33 3.69 3.52
CA ARG A 338 9.53 3.49 4.33
C ARG A 338 10.47 2.42 3.77
N GLN A 339 9.93 1.30 3.31
CA GLN A 339 10.75 0.22 2.74
C GLN A 339 11.29 0.56 1.35
N LEU A 340 10.49 1.23 0.51
CA LEU A 340 10.90 1.72 -0.80
C LEU A 340 12.00 2.78 -0.72
N GLY A 341 11.98 3.62 0.31
CA GLY A 341 13.04 4.60 0.58
C GLY A 341 14.44 3.98 0.55
N ARG A 342 14.62 2.76 1.05
CA ARG A 342 15.93 2.07 1.07
C ARG A 342 16.46 1.68 -0.31
N TYR A 343 15.57 1.51 -1.28
CA TYR A 343 15.95 1.15 -2.65
C TYR A 343 16.21 2.38 -3.52
N THR A 344 15.73 3.54 -3.08
CA THR A 344 15.87 4.81 -3.80
C THR A 344 17.02 5.67 -3.22
N GLU A 345 17.31 5.53 -1.92
CA GLU A 345 18.42 6.19 -1.22
C GLU A 345 19.80 6.01 -1.90
N PRO A 346 20.20 4.83 -2.44
CA PRO A 346 21.48 4.69 -3.13
C PRO A 346 21.66 5.59 -4.36
N TYR A 347 20.56 6.07 -4.95
CA TYR A 347 20.55 7.01 -6.07
C TYR A 347 20.54 8.47 -5.61
N GLY A 348 20.57 8.73 -4.29
CA GLY A 348 20.49 10.08 -3.73
C GLY A 348 19.10 10.70 -3.77
N VAL A 349 18.05 9.88 -3.99
CA VAL A 349 16.65 10.33 -4.09
C VAL A 349 15.88 9.86 -2.88
N THR A 350 15.30 10.81 -2.13
CA THR A 350 14.36 10.50 -1.04
C THR A 350 12.96 10.33 -1.61
N TRP A 351 12.30 9.22 -1.30
CA TRP A 351 10.93 8.94 -1.71
C TRP A 351 9.93 9.45 -0.67
N GLU A 352 9.04 10.35 -1.06
CA GLU A 352 8.15 11.05 -0.14
C GLU A 352 6.68 10.96 -0.58
N ALA A 353 5.79 10.70 0.37
CA ALA A 353 4.35 10.60 0.15
C ALA A 353 3.59 11.61 1.02
N PRO A 354 3.38 12.86 0.54
CA PRO A 354 2.74 13.92 1.32
C PRO A 354 1.33 13.59 1.83
N PHE A 355 0.59 12.68 1.18
CA PHE A 355 -0.71 12.23 1.67
C PHE A 355 -0.64 11.39 2.94
N LEU A 356 0.54 10.85 3.30
CA LEU A 356 0.76 10.11 4.54
C LEU A 356 1.26 11.01 5.69
N ASP A 357 1.36 12.32 5.46
CA ASP A 357 1.67 13.30 6.50
C ASP A 357 0.55 13.34 7.55
N ASP A 358 0.90 13.43 8.84
CA ASP A 358 -0.04 13.27 9.94
C ASP A 358 -1.16 14.32 9.89
N ARG A 359 -0.83 15.57 9.58
CA ARG A 359 -1.82 16.67 9.45
C ARG A 359 -2.73 16.48 8.23
N VAL A 360 -2.23 15.90 7.15
CA VAL A 360 -3.03 15.57 5.96
C VAL A 360 -3.99 14.42 6.26
N VAL A 361 -3.49 13.36 6.92
CA VAL A 361 -4.28 12.22 7.38
C VAL A 361 -5.37 12.68 8.35
N GLU A 362 -5.04 13.52 9.33
CA GLU A 362 -6.00 14.05 10.29
C GLU A 362 -7.11 14.87 9.62
N ALA A 363 -6.75 15.79 8.71
CA ALA A 363 -7.71 16.59 7.97
C ALA A 363 -8.64 15.73 7.10
N ALA A 364 -8.12 14.67 6.50
CA ALA A 364 -8.90 13.75 5.68
C ALA A 364 -9.82 12.84 6.52
N LEU A 365 -9.36 12.39 7.69
CA LEU A 365 -10.13 11.51 8.59
C LEU A 365 -11.17 12.24 9.44
N SER A 366 -11.05 13.57 9.62
CA SER A 366 -12.00 14.37 10.38
C SER A 366 -13.33 14.61 9.64
N VAL A 367 -13.36 14.35 8.33
CA VAL A 367 -14.53 14.61 7.49
C VAL A 367 -15.66 13.65 7.81
N ARG A 368 -16.87 14.20 7.88
CA ARG A 368 -18.11 13.41 7.98
C ARG A 368 -18.17 12.32 6.92
N VAL A 369 -18.51 11.10 7.33
CA VAL A 369 -18.53 9.94 6.43
C VAL A 369 -19.52 10.14 5.28
N GLU A 370 -20.66 10.78 5.54
CA GLU A 370 -21.67 11.13 4.54
C GLU A 370 -21.17 12.12 3.48
N ASP A 371 -20.24 13.00 3.83
CA ASP A 371 -19.67 13.96 2.87
C ASP A 371 -18.58 13.33 2.00
N ARG A 372 -18.08 12.13 2.34
CA ARG A 372 -17.11 11.38 1.52
C ARG A 372 -17.75 10.66 0.34
N ALA A 373 -19.06 10.38 0.39
CA ALA A 373 -19.81 9.63 -0.62
C ALA A 373 -20.79 10.51 -1.41
N VAL A 374 -20.29 11.56 -2.08
CA VAL A 374 -21.14 12.46 -2.88
C VAL A 374 -21.43 11.87 -4.26
N PRO A 375 -22.72 11.70 -4.65
CA PRO A 375 -23.07 11.12 -5.94
C PRO A 375 -22.46 11.87 -7.13
N GLY A 376 -21.75 11.13 -7.99
CA GLY A 376 -21.19 11.66 -9.24
C GLY A 376 -19.95 12.53 -9.06
N ARG A 377 -19.41 12.65 -7.84
CA ARG A 377 -18.12 13.31 -7.60
C ARG A 377 -17.07 12.28 -7.22
N PHE A 378 -15.97 12.29 -7.96
CA PHE A 378 -14.78 11.54 -7.59
C PHE A 378 -13.99 12.35 -6.54
N LYS A 379 -13.57 11.72 -5.44
CA LYS A 379 -12.75 12.32 -4.37
C LYS A 379 -13.23 13.73 -3.91
N PRO A 380 -14.47 13.86 -3.43
CA PRO A 380 -15.12 15.17 -3.24
C PRO A 380 -14.38 16.12 -2.30
N LEU A 381 -13.69 15.59 -1.29
CA LEU A 381 -12.86 16.37 -0.37
C LEU A 381 -11.62 16.94 -1.07
N LEU A 382 -10.88 16.12 -1.82
CA LEU A 382 -9.68 16.55 -2.54
C LEU A 382 -10.05 17.58 -3.63
N THR A 383 -11.13 17.34 -4.37
CA THR A 383 -11.69 18.29 -5.34
C THR A 383 -12.01 19.64 -4.69
N ALA A 384 -12.69 19.64 -3.55
CA ALA A 384 -13.02 20.88 -2.85
C ALA A 384 -11.76 21.59 -2.32
N ALA A 385 -10.82 20.83 -1.76
CA ALA A 385 -9.56 21.36 -1.24
C ALA A 385 -8.72 21.99 -2.35
N MET A 386 -8.70 21.44 -3.56
CA MET A 386 -7.81 21.89 -4.64
C MET A 386 -8.41 22.90 -5.63
N ARG A 387 -9.70 23.25 -5.47
CA ARG A 387 -10.37 24.22 -6.35
C ARG A 387 -9.64 25.57 -6.38
N GLY A 388 -9.36 26.07 -7.58
CA GLY A 388 -8.63 27.34 -7.78
C GLY A 388 -7.11 27.19 -7.75
N LEU A 389 -6.58 26.03 -7.38
CA LEU A 389 -5.17 25.68 -7.54
C LEU A 389 -5.01 24.71 -8.73
N VAL A 390 -5.76 23.59 -8.71
CA VAL A 390 -5.80 22.62 -9.81
C VAL A 390 -6.93 23.03 -10.77
N PRO A 391 -6.71 23.03 -12.10
CA PRO A 391 -7.75 23.31 -13.09
C PRO A 391 -9.00 22.42 -12.93
N ASP A 392 -10.19 23.04 -12.99
CA ASP A 392 -11.47 22.35 -12.79
C ASP A 392 -11.65 21.14 -13.73
N ALA A 393 -11.17 21.23 -14.98
CA ALA A 393 -11.23 20.11 -15.92
C ALA A 393 -10.48 18.84 -15.45
N LEU A 394 -9.40 19.00 -14.68
CA LEU A 394 -8.67 17.88 -14.08
C LEU A 394 -9.37 17.36 -12.81
N LEU A 395 -10.06 18.25 -12.08
CA LEU A 395 -10.78 17.93 -10.86
C LEU A 395 -12.13 17.24 -11.10
N ASP A 396 -12.78 17.53 -12.24
CA ASP A 396 -14.08 16.99 -12.62
C ASP A 396 -13.98 15.62 -13.33
N ARG A 397 -12.76 15.08 -13.45
CA ARG A 397 -12.54 13.77 -14.06
C ARG A 397 -13.32 12.68 -13.30
N PRO A 398 -14.04 11.78 -14.00
CA PRO A 398 -14.91 10.81 -13.36
C PRO A 398 -14.20 9.56 -12.82
N ASP A 399 -12.98 9.25 -13.26
CA ASP A 399 -12.30 7.98 -13.00
C ASP A 399 -10.76 8.10 -12.91
N LYS A 400 -10.09 6.95 -12.78
CA LYS A 400 -8.63 6.76 -12.83
C LYS A 400 -8.33 5.57 -13.74
N GLY A 401 -7.23 5.62 -14.49
CA GLY A 401 -6.80 4.51 -15.34
C GLY A 401 -6.31 3.30 -14.55
N GLU A 402 -6.41 2.13 -15.14
CA GLU A 402 -5.90 0.87 -14.60
C GLU A 402 -4.51 0.58 -15.21
N PHE A 403 -3.54 0.19 -14.39
CA PHE A 403 -2.13 -0.04 -14.78
C PHE A 403 -1.72 -1.51 -14.61
N SER A 404 -2.70 -2.41 -14.69
CA SER A 404 -2.45 -3.84 -14.57
C SER A 404 -1.80 -4.47 -15.81
N ALA A 405 -1.94 -3.84 -16.98
CA ALA A 405 -1.38 -4.33 -18.25
C ALA A 405 0.15 -4.45 -18.19
N GLU A 406 0.80 -3.49 -17.54
CA GLU A 406 2.24 -3.43 -17.29
C GLU A 406 2.70 -4.61 -16.43
N MET A 407 1.95 -4.92 -15.36
CA MET A 407 2.24 -6.05 -14.50
C MET A 407 2.05 -7.40 -15.23
N PHE A 408 1.00 -7.55 -16.04
CA PHE A 408 0.78 -8.75 -16.84
C PHE A 408 1.88 -8.97 -17.86
N ARG A 409 2.26 -7.91 -18.58
CA ARG A 409 3.36 -7.97 -19.54
C ARG A 409 4.66 -8.34 -18.84
N GLY A 410 5.00 -7.65 -17.76
CA GLY A 410 6.23 -7.92 -17.01
C GLY A 410 6.30 -9.36 -16.49
N LEU A 411 5.19 -9.89 -15.96
CA LEU A 411 5.12 -11.30 -15.55
C LEU A 411 5.38 -12.22 -16.75
N ASN A 412 4.70 -11.99 -17.88
CA ASN A 412 4.82 -12.81 -19.09
C ASN A 412 6.24 -12.79 -19.68
N ASP A 413 6.85 -11.60 -19.78
CA ASP A 413 8.19 -11.40 -20.33
C ASP A 413 9.25 -12.11 -19.45
N ASN A 414 9.02 -12.16 -18.13
CA ASN A 414 9.93 -12.78 -17.17
C ASN A 414 9.62 -14.25 -16.82
N LYS A 415 8.58 -14.87 -17.41
CA LYS A 415 8.14 -16.24 -17.08
C LYS A 415 9.26 -17.27 -17.11
N ARG A 416 10.14 -17.22 -18.12
CA ARG A 416 11.25 -18.18 -18.24
C ARG A 416 12.19 -18.09 -17.03
N ARG A 417 12.64 -16.88 -16.71
CA ARG A 417 13.52 -16.61 -15.57
C ARG A 417 12.87 -16.99 -14.24
N LEU A 418 11.59 -16.67 -14.06
CA LEU A 418 10.84 -17.05 -12.86
C LEU A 418 10.70 -18.57 -12.71
N ARG A 419 10.56 -19.31 -13.82
CA ARG A 419 10.54 -20.78 -13.80
C ARG A 419 11.91 -21.39 -13.50
N GLU A 420 12.98 -20.75 -13.96
CA GLU A 420 14.36 -21.14 -13.60
C GLU A 420 14.61 -20.92 -12.11
N LEU A 421 14.11 -19.81 -11.55
CA LEU A 421 14.16 -19.53 -10.11
C LEU A 421 13.47 -20.64 -9.28
N CYS A 422 12.40 -21.24 -9.78
CA CYS A 422 11.71 -22.36 -9.12
C CYS A 422 12.62 -23.59 -8.86
N ALA A 423 13.78 -23.70 -9.53
CA ALA A 423 14.69 -24.83 -9.32
C ALA A 423 15.50 -24.74 -8.00
N ASP A 424 15.59 -23.55 -7.38
CA ASP A 424 16.43 -23.27 -6.20
C ASP A 424 15.70 -22.35 -5.20
N LEU A 425 14.42 -22.56 -4.92
CA LEU A 425 13.68 -21.63 -4.03
C LEU A 425 14.07 -21.79 -2.56
N ARG A 426 14.58 -20.71 -1.94
CA ARG A 426 14.81 -20.65 -0.49
C ARG A 426 13.52 -20.76 0.29
N ALA A 427 12.43 -20.21 -0.22
CA ALA A 427 11.12 -20.39 0.37
C ALA A 427 10.66 -21.86 0.34
N ALA A 428 11.06 -22.64 -0.67
CA ALA A 428 10.77 -24.07 -0.72
C ALA A 428 11.68 -24.89 0.22
N ASP A 429 12.96 -24.53 0.32
CA ASP A 429 13.91 -25.12 1.29
C ASP A 429 13.41 -25.00 2.74
N ARG A 430 12.67 -23.93 3.05
CA ARG A 430 12.03 -23.69 4.35
C ARG A 430 10.61 -24.25 4.48
N GLY A 431 10.14 -24.98 3.48
CA GLY A 431 8.81 -25.59 3.49
C GLY A 431 7.65 -24.59 3.41
N LEU A 432 7.89 -23.33 2.99
CA LEU A 432 6.84 -22.32 2.88
C LEU A 432 5.97 -22.52 1.63
N VAL A 433 6.60 -22.92 0.52
CA VAL A 433 5.96 -23.09 -0.78
C VAL A 433 6.38 -24.38 -1.48
N ASP A 434 5.48 -24.92 -2.29
CA ASP A 434 5.78 -26.00 -3.23
C ASP A 434 6.30 -25.42 -4.55
N ALA A 435 7.58 -25.66 -4.84
CA ALA A 435 8.25 -25.17 -6.04
C ALA A 435 7.65 -25.73 -7.34
N GLY A 436 7.16 -26.97 -7.33
CA GLY A 436 6.51 -27.62 -8.46
C GLY A 436 5.18 -26.96 -8.79
N ALA A 437 4.35 -26.72 -7.77
CA ALA A 437 3.05 -26.06 -7.88
C ALA A 437 3.21 -24.60 -8.34
N LEU A 438 4.21 -23.87 -7.82
CA LEU A 438 4.50 -22.51 -8.30
C LEU A 438 4.94 -22.52 -9.77
N ARG A 439 5.83 -23.45 -10.15
CA ARG A 439 6.30 -23.59 -11.53
C ARG A 439 5.15 -23.92 -12.48
N GLU A 440 4.19 -24.75 -12.06
CA GLU A 440 2.97 -25.02 -12.82
C GLU A 440 2.08 -23.77 -12.91
N ALA A 441 1.88 -23.04 -11.79
CA ALA A 441 1.07 -21.83 -11.77
C ALA A 441 1.59 -20.75 -12.74
N LEU A 442 2.91 -20.63 -12.91
CA LEU A 442 3.53 -19.72 -13.89
C LEU A 442 3.23 -20.09 -15.35
N THR A 443 2.81 -21.34 -15.64
CA THR A 443 2.40 -21.75 -17.00
C THR A 443 0.96 -21.38 -17.32
N ARG A 444 0.13 -21.17 -16.30
CA ARG A 444 -1.30 -20.90 -16.48
C ARG A 444 -1.51 -19.41 -16.80
N PRO A 445 -2.53 -19.06 -17.61
CA PRO A 445 -2.94 -17.68 -17.77
C PRO A 445 -3.41 -17.09 -16.43
N VAL A 446 -3.01 -15.85 -16.14
CA VAL A 446 -3.47 -15.13 -14.95
C VAL A 446 -4.80 -14.44 -15.29
N PRO A 447 -5.93 -14.76 -14.63
CA PRO A 447 -7.25 -14.28 -15.07
C PRO A 447 -7.48 -12.78 -14.89
N ASP A 448 -6.98 -12.20 -13.80
CA ASP A 448 -7.12 -10.77 -13.48
C ASP A 448 -6.01 -10.31 -12.52
N ALA A 449 -5.87 -8.99 -12.34
CA ALA A 449 -4.77 -8.38 -11.58
C ALA A 449 -4.68 -8.86 -10.12
N ARG A 450 -5.80 -9.29 -9.51
CA ARG A 450 -5.85 -9.78 -8.12
C ARG A 450 -5.12 -11.11 -7.96
N HIS A 451 -4.85 -11.81 -9.07
CA HIS A 451 -4.08 -13.06 -9.10
C HIS A 451 -2.58 -12.81 -9.25
N LEU A 452 -2.13 -11.56 -9.45
CA LEU A 452 -0.71 -11.18 -9.47
C LEU A 452 -0.13 -11.04 -8.05
N GLY A 453 -0.94 -10.58 -7.10
CA GLY A 453 -0.52 -10.37 -5.70
C GLY A 453 0.16 -11.59 -5.04
N PRO A 454 -0.36 -12.83 -5.17
CA PRO A 454 0.33 -13.99 -4.62
C PRO A 454 1.74 -14.21 -5.19
N PHE A 455 1.95 -13.94 -6.48
CA PHE A 455 3.29 -14.03 -7.09
C PHE A 455 4.21 -12.95 -6.51
N GLN A 456 3.73 -11.71 -6.38
CA GLN A 456 4.50 -10.62 -5.78
C GLN A 456 4.94 -10.96 -4.35
N ASN A 457 4.00 -11.44 -3.52
CA ASN A 457 4.28 -11.77 -2.12
C ASN A 457 5.25 -12.94 -1.98
N THR A 458 5.11 -13.96 -2.83
CA THR A 458 6.04 -15.11 -2.86
C THR A 458 7.44 -14.69 -3.28
N LEU A 459 7.56 -13.88 -4.34
CA LEU A 459 8.84 -13.40 -4.83
C LEU A 459 9.50 -12.43 -3.85
N ALA A 460 8.72 -11.60 -3.15
CA ALA A 460 9.22 -10.76 -2.07
C ALA A 460 9.85 -11.61 -0.95
N CYS A 461 9.17 -12.68 -0.52
CA CYS A 461 9.69 -13.59 0.50
C CYS A 461 10.98 -14.28 0.02
N GLU A 462 10.99 -14.75 -1.23
CA GLU A 462 12.17 -15.39 -1.83
C GLU A 462 13.38 -14.44 -1.91
N SER A 463 13.20 -13.22 -2.42
CA SER A 463 14.27 -12.23 -2.53
C SER A 463 14.84 -11.84 -1.16
N TRP A 464 13.98 -11.69 -0.16
CA TRP A 464 14.38 -11.41 1.21
C TRP A 464 15.17 -12.58 1.82
N LEU A 465 14.70 -13.81 1.65
CA LEU A 465 15.38 -15.03 2.12
C LEU A 465 16.76 -15.22 1.48
N ARG A 466 16.92 -14.90 0.20
CA ARG A 466 18.22 -14.93 -0.48
C ARG A 466 19.19 -13.89 0.06
N THR A 467 18.67 -12.72 0.40
CA THR A 467 19.45 -11.65 1.06
C THR A 467 19.93 -12.07 2.43
N LEU A 468 19.08 -12.80 3.17
CA LEU A 468 19.45 -13.37 4.46
C LEU A 468 20.55 -14.43 4.35
N ALA A 469 20.54 -15.24 3.29
CA ALA A 469 21.57 -16.24 3.05
C ALA A 469 22.90 -15.62 2.57
N SER A 470 22.86 -14.49 1.86
CA SER A 470 24.05 -13.79 1.37
C SER A 470 24.63 -12.78 2.35
N ALA A 471 23.86 -12.36 3.36
CA ALA A 471 24.35 -11.49 4.41
C ALA A 471 25.52 -12.17 5.13
N PRO A 472 26.68 -11.49 5.29
CA PRO A 472 27.80 -12.06 6.02
C PRO A 472 27.32 -12.43 7.43
N ALA A 473 27.52 -13.69 7.83
CA ALA A 473 27.25 -14.14 9.19
C ALA A 473 27.89 -13.11 10.14
N ALA A 474 27.06 -12.44 10.94
CA ALA A 474 27.54 -11.45 11.90
C ALA A 474 28.71 -12.09 12.66
N HIS A 475 29.88 -11.48 12.56
CA HIS A 475 31.17 -12.06 12.92
C HIS A 475 31.12 -12.83 14.24
N SER A 476 31.11 -14.15 14.15
CA SER A 476 31.53 -15.04 15.23
C SER A 476 33.06 -15.08 15.21
N GLY A 477 33.70 -14.19 15.95
CA GLY A 477 35.14 -14.20 16.19
C GLY A 477 35.70 -12.80 16.41
N GLY A 478 36.38 -12.49 17.50
CA GLY A 478 36.83 -13.33 18.60
C GLY A 478 37.43 -12.44 19.68
N GLY A 479 37.35 -12.91 20.92
CA GLY A 479 38.22 -12.39 21.96
C GLY A 479 39.68 -12.64 21.58
N SER A 480 40.49 -11.60 21.66
CA SER A 480 41.89 -11.73 22.03
C SER A 480 42.34 -10.46 22.74
N ARG A 481 42.41 -10.59 24.07
CA ARG A 481 43.23 -9.88 25.07
C ARG A 481 43.17 -8.36 25.16
#